data_AF-A0A1D1ZEH6-F1
#
_entry.id   AF-A0A1D1ZEH6-F1
#
_cell.length_a   1.000
_cell.length_b   1.000
_cell.length_c   1.000
_cell.angle_alpha   90.00
_cell.angle_beta   90.00
_cell.angle_gamma   90.00
#
_symmetry.space_group_name_H-M   'P 1'
#
loop_
_entity.id
_entity.type
_entity.pdbx_description
1 polymer ?
#
loop_
_entity_poly.entity_id
_entity_poly.type
_entity_poly.pdbx_seq_one_letter_code
_entity_poly.pdbx_strand_id
1 'polypeptide(L)'
;MSISTTELNACLVENWDTETLVLYLQAQGLKLDDEDFAIIRKEKINGPSFLDLTEEKFRNIGFALGPATLLAKEAKILKTRPKRSFSSYHTQADIKEVFAKYKLGDSISSIPQFEPAIHKLEDTNEALMQCVKELRLRLKNLGGLAPDSNEAVRCEFISSILHASVSLLEGLILAPQFEVVGDETTGRVDYAIKKLLDSLREEIVCITEGKQHQVAMGFCQNLLQIESACQTNKRKRKAEEAFSDEYDYMYGIVTTATEWYFILYTTEGIYSTSEKDYLISFRKSALDNEDEFRRSVKRVMEVIVGLLEDRAGAVDEKPLAKKRRVDSILNK
;
A
#
# COMPACT_ATOMS: atom_id res chain seq x y z
N MET A 1 18.32 -2.64 -24.91
CA MET A 1 17.49 -3.75 -24.37
C MET A 1 16.09 -3.52 -24.88
N SER A 2 15.54 -4.43 -25.67
CA SER A 2 14.16 -4.34 -26.15
C SER A 2 13.21 -4.77 -25.04
N ILE A 3 12.50 -3.81 -24.46
CA ILE A 3 11.41 -4.09 -23.51
C ILE A 3 10.33 -4.84 -24.28
N SER A 4 9.93 -6.00 -23.78
CA SER A 4 8.90 -6.81 -24.44
C SER A 4 7.52 -6.15 -24.32
N THR A 5 6.62 -6.46 -25.26
CA THR A 5 5.22 -6.00 -25.23
C THR A 5 4.50 -6.37 -23.93
N THR A 6 4.87 -7.50 -23.32
CA THR A 6 4.32 -7.96 -22.05
C THR A 6 4.80 -7.10 -20.87
N GLU A 7 6.07 -6.64 -20.90
CA GLU A 7 6.64 -5.74 -19.89
C GLU A 7 6.12 -4.29 -20.04
N LEU A 8 5.95 -3.80 -21.27
CA LEU A 8 5.31 -2.50 -21.53
C LEU A 8 3.85 -2.48 -21.09
N ASN A 9 3.14 -3.59 -21.27
CA ASN A 9 1.78 -3.76 -20.75
C ASN A 9 1.73 -3.84 -19.22
N ALA A 10 2.81 -4.15 -18.50
CA ALA A 10 2.81 -4.14 -17.04
C ALA A 10 3.06 -2.74 -16.45
N CYS A 11 3.73 -1.86 -17.21
CA CYS A 11 4.08 -0.51 -16.78
C CYS A 11 2.92 0.50 -16.94
N LEU A 12 2.96 1.57 -16.15
CA LEU A 12 1.90 2.54 -15.97
C LEU A 12 1.96 3.62 -17.00
N VAL A 13 0.83 3.88 -17.66
CA VAL A 13 0.74 4.95 -18.65
C VAL A 13 1.10 6.27 -18.00
N GLU A 14 0.74 6.49 -16.75
CA GLU A 14 1.05 7.68 -15.97
C GLU A 14 2.56 7.93 -15.79
N ASN A 15 3.38 6.88 -15.86
CA ASN A 15 4.84 6.97 -15.74
C ASN A 15 5.56 6.90 -17.08
N TRP A 16 4.84 6.73 -18.20
CA TRP A 16 5.47 6.65 -19.51
C TRP A 16 5.98 8.03 -19.94
N ASP A 17 7.28 8.09 -20.20
CA ASP A 17 7.84 9.16 -21.01
C ASP A 17 7.38 9.03 -22.48
N THR A 18 7.70 10.05 -23.27
CA THR A 18 7.29 10.11 -24.68
C THR A 18 7.79 8.91 -25.50
N GLU A 19 9.00 8.41 -25.25
CA GLU A 19 9.53 7.27 -26.01
C GLU A 19 8.87 5.95 -25.60
N THR A 20 8.60 5.76 -24.32
CA THR A 20 7.86 4.59 -23.82
C THR A 20 6.45 4.54 -24.42
N LEU A 21 5.76 5.69 -24.50
CA LEU A 21 4.46 5.80 -25.17
C LEU A 21 4.56 5.45 -26.66
N VAL A 22 5.58 5.95 -27.38
CA VAL A 22 5.76 5.63 -28.80
C VAL A 22 6.01 4.13 -29.01
N LEU A 23 6.87 3.51 -28.20
CA LEU A 23 7.13 2.07 -28.25
C LEU A 23 5.85 1.25 -28.04
N TYR A 24 5.02 1.65 -27.07
CA TYR A 24 3.71 1.03 -26.85
C TYR A 24 2.82 1.14 -28.10
N LEU A 25 2.65 2.34 -28.64
CA LEU A 25 1.75 2.60 -29.77
C LEU A 25 2.20 1.87 -31.05
N GLN A 26 3.51 1.76 -31.27
CA GLN A 26 4.08 0.94 -32.35
C GLN A 26 3.69 -0.53 -32.20
N ALA A 27 3.72 -1.05 -30.98
CA ALA A 27 3.37 -2.42 -30.70
C ALA A 27 1.87 -2.73 -30.82
N GLN A 28 1.00 -1.73 -30.69
CA GLN A 28 -0.46 -1.90 -30.86
C GLN A 28 -0.89 -2.13 -32.31
N GLY A 29 0.01 -1.97 -33.29
CA GLY A 29 -0.31 -2.22 -34.69
C GLY A 29 -1.39 -1.28 -35.25
N LEU A 30 -1.47 -0.05 -34.72
CA LEU A 30 -2.44 0.98 -35.13
C LEU A 30 -2.24 1.50 -36.56
N LYS A 31 -1.20 1.03 -37.26
CA LYS A 31 -0.80 1.47 -38.62
C LYS A 31 -0.51 2.96 -38.72
N LEU A 32 0.05 3.54 -37.65
CA LEU A 32 0.62 4.88 -37.65
C LEU A 32 1.94 4.87 -38.41
N ASP A 33 2.24 5.96 -39.11
CA ASP A 33 3.50 6.13 -39.83
C ASP A 33 4.52 6.95 -39.02
N ASP A 34 5.71 7.15 -39.59
CA ASP A 34 6.79 7.88 -38.92
C ASP A 34 6.45 9.37 -38.70
N GLU A 35 5.61 9.96 -39.54
CA GLU A 35 5.16 11.35 -39.39
C GLU A 35 4.21 11.48 -38.18
N ASP A 36 3.28 10.54 -38.02
CA ASP A 36 2.40 10.44 -36.85
C ASP A 36 3.23 10.38 -35.54
N PHE A 37 4.24 9.51 -35.48
CA PHE A 37 5.11 9.42 -34.29
C PHE A 37 6.00 10.66 -34.10
N ALA A 38 6.38 11.34 -35.18
CA ALA A 38 7.11 12.60 -35.08
C ALA A 38 6.25 13.71 -34.45
N ILE A 39 4.94 13.73 -34.68
CA ILE A 39 4.02 14.68 -34.01
C ILE A 39 3.99 14.41 -32.50
N ILE A 40 3.87 13.14 -32.07
CA ILE A 40 3.87 12.77 -30.64
C ILE A 40 5.15 13.27 -29.95
N ARG A 41 6.31 13.05 -30.58
CA ARG A 41 7.61 13.49 -30.07
C ARG A 41 7.75 15.00 -30.04
N LYS A 42 7.33 15.68 -31.11
CA LYS A 42 7.41 17.14 -31.23
C LYS A 42 6.58 17.84 -30.15
N GLU A 43 5.36 17.35 -29.92
CA GLU A 43 4.46 17.88 -28.89
C GLU A 43 4.81 17.36 -27.47
N LYS A 44 5.83 16.49 -27.36
CA LYS A 44 6.29 15.88 -26.09
C LYS A 44 5.16 15.22 -25.31
N ILE A 45 4.28 14.53 -26.02
CA ILE A 45 3.16 13.84 -25.41
C ILE A 45 3.73 12.67 -24.60
N ASN A 46 3.54 12.72 -23.28
CA ASN A 46 3.83 11.61 -22.38
C ASN A 46 2.54 10.85 -22.05
N GLY A 47 2.64 9.73 -21.35
CA GLY A 47 1.46 8.90 -21.11
C GLY A 47 0.33 9.60 -20.33
N PRO A 48 0.56 10.38 -19.25
CA PRO A 48 -0.50 11.17 -18.62
C PRO A 48 -1.23 12.10 -19.60
N SER A 49 -0.46 12.87 -20.39
CA SER A 49 -1.00 13.80 -21.38
C SER A 49 -1.86 13.06 -22.41
N PHE A 50 -1.39 11.90 -22.86
CA PHE A 50 -2.08 11.06 -23.84
C PHE A 50 -3.47 10.63 -23.38
N LEU A 51 -3.64 10.28 -22.10
CA LEU A 51 -4.92 9.86 -21.52
C LEU A 51 -6.00 10.96 -21.49
N ASP A 52 -5.60 12.22 -21.62
CA ASP A 52 -6.48 13.40 -21.60
C ASP A 52 -6.69 14.03 -22.99
N LEU A 53 -6.04 13.46 -24.02
CA LEU A 53 -6.26 13.86 -25.40
C LEU A 53 -7.55 13.25 -25.94
N THR A 54 -8.36 14.11 -26.55
CA THR A 54 -9.56 13.73 -27.30
C THR A 54 -9.22 13.67 -28.78
N GLU A 55 -10.08 13.05 -29.59
CA GLU A 55 -9.95 13.06 -31.05
C GLU A 55 -9.80 14.49 -31.59
N GLU A 56 -10.58 15.44 -31.06
CA GLU A 56 -10.48 16.85 -31.43
C GLU A 56 -9.11 17.45 -31.09
N LYS A 57 -8.57 17.18 -29.90
CA LYS A 57 -7.23 17.66 -29.52
C LYS A 57 -6.15 17.05 -30.40
N PHE A 58 -6.23 15.76 -30.73
CA PHE A 58 -5.32 15.12 -31.68
C PHE A 58 -5.36 15.80 -33.06
N ARG A 59 -6.56 16.14 -33.56
CA ARG A 59 -6.69 16.88 -34.82
C ARG A 59 -6.10 18.29 -34.74
N ASN A 60 -6.24 18.96 -33.61
CA ASN A 60 -5.70 20.31 -33.40
C ASN A 60 -4.16 20.36 -33.38
N ILE A 61 -3.50 19.26 -33.01
CA ILE A 61 -2.03 19.14 -33.01
C ILE A 61 -1.47 18.53 -34.31
N GLY A 62 -2.31 18.34 -35.34
CA GLY A 62 -1.88 18.00 -36.69
C GLY A 62 -2.15 16.56 -37.14
N PHE A 63 -2.81 15.72 -36.33
CA PHE A 63 -3.20 14.38 -36.79
C PHE A 63 -4.35 14.43 -37.80
N ALA A 64 -4.26 13.61 -38.84
CA ALA A 64 -5.38 13.34 -39.72
C ALA A 64 -6.53 12.62 -38.97
N LEU A 65 -7.73 12.64 -39.54
CA LEU A 65 -8.93 12.07 -38.90
C LEU A 65 -8.74 10.61 -38.48
N GLY A 66 -8.14 9.78 -39.34
CA GLY A 66 -7.91 8.35 -39.06
C GLY A 66 -7.03 8.11 -37.83
N PRO A 67 -5.76 8.54 -37.84
CA PRO A 67 -4.86 8.46 -36.68
C PRO A 67 -5.47 9.07 -35.41
N ALA A 68 -6.09 10.25 -35.50
CA ALA A 68 -6.70 10.92 -34.36
C ALA A 68 -7.81 10.07 -33.69
N THR A 69 -8.69 9.44 -34.48
CA THR A 69 -9.73 8.55 -33.97
C THR A 69 -9.13 7.30 -33.32
N LEU A 70 -8.08 6.72 -33.89
CA LEU A 70 -7.42 5.52 -33.35
C LEU A 70 -6.73 5.84 -32.02
N LEU A 71 -5.95 6.92 -31.96
CA LEU A 71 -5.25 7.36 -30.74
C LEU A 71 -6.25 7.71 -29.63
N ALA A 72 -7.36 8.39 -29.95
CA ALA A 72 -8.39 8.70 -28.96
C ALA A 72 -9.11 7.46 -28.42
N LYS A 73 -9.30 6.42 -29.25
CA LYS A 73 -9.81 5.13 -28.78
C LYS A 73 -8.81 4.43 -27.88
N GLU A 74 -7.53 4.44 -28.25
CA GLU A 74 -6.46 3.84 -27.46
C GLU A 74 -6.31 4.52 -26.10
N ALA A 75 -6.34 5.86 -26.05
CA ALA A 75 -6.35 6.62 -24.82
C ALA A 75 -7.53 6.23 -23.91
N LYS A 76 -8.73 6.03 -24.48
CA LYS A 76 -9.89 5.53 -23.72
C LYS A 76 -9.71 4.11 -23.22
N ILE A 77 -9.14 3.20 -24.03
CA ILE A 77 -8.84 1.82 -23.63
C ILE A 77 -7.88 1.83 -22.46
N LEU A 78 -6.79 2.59 -22.55
CA LEU A 78 -5.81 2.74 -21.48
C LEU A 78 -6.44 3.34 -20.21
N LYS A 79 -7.31 4.34 -20.35
CA LYS A 79 -8.03 4.98 -19.23
C LYS A 79 -9.06 4.06 -18.55
N THR A 80 -9.56 3.06 -19.28
CA THR A 80 -10.56 2.10 -18.80
C THR A 80 -9.95 0.70 -18.56
N ARG A 81 -8.64 0.58 -18.69
CA ARG A 81 -7.93 -0.68 -18.51
C ARG A 81 -8.19 -1.20 -17.09
N PRO A 82 -8.54 -2.48 -16.94
CA PRO A 82 -8.80 -3.02 -15.61
C PRO A 82 -7.55 -2.91 -14.76
N LYS A 83 -7.70 -2.27 -13.61
CA LYS A 83 -6.66 -2.19 -12.58
C LYS A 83 -6.28 -3.59 -12.15
N ARG A 84 -4.98 -3.83 -11.98
CA ARG A 84 -4.48 -5.15 -11.59
C ARG A 84 -4.86 -5.43 -10.15
N SER A 85 -5.35 -6.65 -9.88
CA SER A 85 -5.74 -7.00 -8.50
C SER A 85 -4.51 -7.17 -7.61
N PHE A 86 -4.54 -6.70 -6.37
CA PHE A 86 -3.44 -6.93 -5.40
C PHE A 86 -3.09 -8.43 -5.28
N SER A 87 -4.11 -9.29 -5.24
CA SER A 87 -3.92 -10.75 -5.12
C SER A 87 -3.26 -11.38 -6.34
N SER A 88 -3.22 -10.68 -7.49
CA SER A 88 -2.53 -11.15 -8.69
C SER A 88 -1.02 -10.94 -8.65
N TYR A 89 -0.49 -10.21 -7.66
CA TYR A 89 0.94 -10.13 -7.38
C TYR A 89 1.29 -11.31 -6.46
N HIS A 90 1.69 -12.43 -7.05
CA HIS A 90 1.87 -13.72 -6.36
C HIS A 90 3.08 -14.53 -6.84
N THR A 91 3.91 -13.96 -7.73
CA THR A 91 5.10 -14.60 -8.29
C THR A 91 6.38 -13.88 -7.89
N GLN A 92 7.53 -14.55 -8.03
CA GLN A 92 8.84 -13.93 -7.79
C GLN A 92 9.13 -12.79 -8.78
N ALA A 93 8.61 -12.87 -10.01
CA ALA A 93 8.72 -11.79 -10.97
C ALA A 93 7.96 -10.54 -10.51
N ASP A 94 6.76 -10.73 -9.93
CA ASP A 94 5.97 -9.63 -9.36
C ASP A 94 6.70 -8.95 -8.19
N ILE A 95 7.38 -9.72 -7.33
CA ILE A 95 8.18 -9.14 -6.25
C ILE A 95 9.26 -8.23 -6.84
N LYS A 96 10.01 -8.72 -7.85
CA LYS A 96 11.08 -7.94 -8.49
C LYS A 96 10.53 -6.69 -9.18
N GLU A 97 9.40 -6.80 -9.87
CA GLU A 97 8.71 -5.68 -10.51
C GLU A 97 8.37 -4.59 -9.48
N VAL A 98 7.72 -4.96 -8.39
CA VAL A 98 7.28 -4.01 -7.36
C VAL A 98 8.46 -3.44 -6.58
N PHE A 99 9.47 -4.24 -6.24
CA PHE A 99 10.63 -3.74 -5.49
C PHE A 99 11.47 -2.80 -6.36
N ALA A 100 11.60 -3.10 -7.66
CA ALA A 100 12.24 -2.21 -8.62
C ALA A 100 11.49 -0.87 -8.78
N LYS A 101 10.14 -0.88 -8.76
CA LYS A 101 9.32 0.35 -8.76
C LYS A 101 9.76 1.34 -7.69
N TYR A 102 10.12 0.83 -6.51
CA TYR A 102 10.56 1.65 -5.37
C TYR A 102 12.08 1.71 -5.20
N LYS A 103 12.86 1.27 -6.20
CA LYS A 103 14.33 1.25 -6.18
C LYS A 103 14.91 0.44 -5.02
N LEU A 104 14.22 -0.63 -4.63
CA LEU A 104 14.63 -1.58 -3.60
C LEU A 104 15.41 -2.75 -4.23
N GLY A 105 16.17 -3.48 -3.40
CA GLY A 105 16.83 -4.73 -3.83
C GLY A 105 15.85 -5.91 -3.91
N ASP A 106 16.35 -7.13 -4.11
CA ASP A 106 15.49 -8.32 -4.33
C ASP A 106 14.90 -8.96 -3.04
N SER A 107 15.08 -8.33 -1.87
CA SER A 107 14.71 -8.89 -0.56
C SER A 107 14.09 -7.85 0.37
N ILE A 108 13.22 -8.27 1.29
CA ILE A 108 12.63 -7.41 2.32
C ILE A 108 13.69 -6.78 3.24
N SER A 109 14.86 -7.41 3.36
CA SER A 109 16.01 -6.89 4.11
C SER A 109 16.71 -5.73 3.39
N SER A 110 16.40 -5.49 2.12
CA SER A 110 16.92 -4.32 1.38
C SER A 110 16.13 -3.04 1.66
N ILE A 111 14.97 -3.16 2.32
CA ILE A 111 14.15 -2.01 2.69
C ILE A 111 14.81 -1.30 3.88
N PRO A 112 15.11 0.01 3.77
CA PRO A 112 15.67 0.78 4.87
C PRO A 112 14.86 0.64 6.17
N GLN A 113 15.54 0.59 7.31
CA GLN A 113 14.86 0.46 8.60
C GLN A 113 14.33 1.80 9.13
N PHE A 114 13.29 1.75 9.96
CA PHE A 114 12.88 2.89 10.80
C PHE A 114 12.55 2.47 12.25
N GLU A 115 12.59 3.43 13.17
CA GLU A 115 12.11 3.28 14.54
C GLU A 115 10.64 3.73 14.63
N PRO A 116 9.67 2.81 14.82
CA PRO A 116 8.28 3.21 14.92
C PRO A 116 7.99 3.97 16.22
N ALA A 117 6.99 4.83 16.19
CA ALA A 117 6.46 5.43 17.41
C ALA A 117 5.87 4.34 18.32
N ILE A 118 6.14 4.44 19.63
CA ILE A 118 5.70 3.48 20.64
C ILE A 118 4.83 4.23 21.66
N HIS A 119 3.56 3.84 21.77
CA HIS A 119 2.68 4.26 22.85
C HIS A 119 2.85 3.30 24.01
N LYS A 120 3.44 3.73 25.13
CA LYS A 120 3.66 2.86 26.29
C LYS A 120 2.35 2.53 26.98
N LEU A 121 2.09 1.23 27.15
CA LEU A 121 0.93 0.75 27.90
C LEU A 121 1.36 0.35 29.31
N GLU A 122 0.48 0.60 30.30
CA GLU A 122 0.65 0.01 31.62
C GLU A 122 0.36 -1.50 31.57
N ASP A 123 1.04 -2.29 32.40
CA ASP A 123 0.80 -3.74 32.45
C ASP A 123 -0.62 -4.10 32.93
N THR A 124 -1.28 -3.18 33.62
CA THR A 124 -2.66 -3.29 34.10
C THR A 124 -3.69 -2.68 33.14
N ASN A 125 -3.28 -2.22 31.96
CA ASN A 125 -4.19 -1.62 30.99
C ASN A 125 -5.33 -2.60 30.62
N GLU A 126 -6.57 -2.15 30.74
CA GLU A 126 -7.76 -2.99 30.60
C GLU A 126 -7.88 -3.61 29.21
N ALA A 127 -7.65 -2.83 28.15
CA ALA A 127 -7.71 -3.31 26.77
C ALA A 127 -6.63 -4.37 26.49
N LEU A 128 -5.41 -4.17 27.00
CA LEU A 128 -4.34 -5.16 26.92
C LEU A 128 -4.71 -6.46 27.64
N MET A 129 -5.19 -6.37 28.89
CA MET A 129 -5.57 -7.54 29.68
C MET A 129 -6.71 -8.31 29.04
N GLN A 130 -7.71 -7.62 28.50
CA GLN A 130 -8.82 -8.23 27.79
C GLN A 130 -8.37 -8.88 26.48
N CYS A 131 -7.49 -8.22 25.71
CA CYS A 131 -6.88 -8.78 24.49
C CYS A 131 -6.14 -10.09 24.78
N VAL A 132 -5.27 -10.09 25.79
CA VAL A 132 -4.51 -11.30 26.18
C VAL A 132 -5.44 -12.42 26.60
N LYS A 133 -6.49 -12.12 27.39
CA LYS A 133 -7.51 -13.11 27.78
C LYS A 133 -8.23 -13.71 26.58
N GLU A 134 -8.62 -12.89 25.61
CA GLU A 134 -9.28 -13.34 24.38
C GLU A 134 -8.35 -14.20 23.52
N LEU A 135 -7.11 -13.76 23.31
CA LEU A 135 -6.09 -14.51 22.57
C LEU A 135 -5.81 -15.88 23.20
N ARG A 136 -5.73 -15.95 24.53
CA ARG A 136 -5.55 -17.23 25.25
C ARG A 136 -6.75 -18.15 25.08
N LEU A 137 -7.97 -17.61 25.14
CA LEU A 137 -9.18 -18.39 24.91
C LEU A 137 -9.22 -18.95 23.48
N ARG A 138 -8.90 -18.11 22.48
CA ARG A 138 -8.76 -18.53 21.08
C ARG A 138 -7.67 -19.58 20.91
N LEU A 139 -6.50 -19.40 21.50
CA LEU A 139 -5.39 -20.37 21.46
C LEU A 139 -5.77 -21.71 22.08
N LYS A 140 -6.56 -21.70 23.18
CA LYS A 140 -7.07 -22.91 23.82
C LYS A 140 -8.06 -23.68 22.93
N ASN A 141 -8.96 -22.95 22.25
CA ASN A 141 -10.08 -23.54 21.52
C ASN A 141 -9.77 -23.87 20.05
N LEU A 142 -8.98 -23.02 19.38
CA LEU A 142 -8.58 -23.16 17.98
C LEU A 142 -7.26 -23.94 17.84
N GLY A 143 -6.49 -24.06 18.93
CA GLY A 143 -5.14 -24.61 18.91
C GLY A 143 -4.09 -23.58 18.54
N GLY A 144 -2.83 -24.03 18.50
CA GLY A 144 -1.71 -23.17 18.12
C GLY A 144 -1.63 -22.93 16.62
N LEU A 145 -0.99 -21.84 16.23
CA LEU A 145 -0.72 -21.52 14.83
C LEU A 145 0.47 -22.34 14.32
N ALA A 146 0.22 -23.07 13.24
CA ALA A 146 1.22 -23.74 12.41
C ALA A 146 1.47 -22.93 11.14
N PRO A 147 2.61 -23.13 10.44
CA PRO A 147 2.93 -22.38 9.21
C PRO A 147 1.88 -22.49 8.10
N ASP A 148 1.11 -23.57 8.08
CA ASP A 148 0.05 -23.90 7.14
C ASP A 148 -1.36 -23.76 7.72
N SER A 149 -1.50 -23.17 8.92
CA SER A 149 -2.82 -22.84 9.47
C SER A 149 -3.65 -22.10 8.43
N ASN A 150 -4.96 -22.28 8.43
CA ASN A 150 -5.78 -21.56 7.47
C ASN A 150 -5.85 -20.06 7.83
N GLU A 151 -6.15 -19.25 6.82
CA GLU A 151 -6.26 -17.80 6.93
C GLU A 151 -7.31 -17.37 7.97
N ALA A 152 -8.47 -18.02 7.99
CA ALA A 152 -9.54 -17.69 8.93
C ALA A 152 -9.09 -17.79 10.40
N VAL A 153 -8.30 -18.81 10.75
CA VAL A 153 -7.76 -18.97 12.11
C VAL A 153 -6.73 -17.90 12.42
N ARG A 154 -5.85 -17.53 11.49
CA ARG A 154 -4.89 -16.42 11.70
C ARG A 154 -5.61 -15.09 11.90
N CYS A 155 -6.65 -14.84 11.11
CA CYS A 155 -7.47 -13.64 11.20
C CYS A 155 -8.14 -13.46 12.57
N GLU A 156 -8.52 -14.54 13.25
CA GLU A 156 -9.02 -14.47 14.64
C GLU A 156 -7.98 -13.87 15.59
N PHE A 157 -6.71 -14.27 15.50
CA PHE A 157 -5.66 -13.71 16.38
C PHE A 157 -5.31 -12.27 16.00
N ILE A 158 -5.17 -11.98 14.70
CA ILE A 158 -4.88 -10.62 14.19
C ILE A 158 -5.99 -9.66 14.60
N SER A 159 -7.25 -10.05 14.42
CA SER A 159 -8.42 -9.22 14.76
C SER A 159 -8.47 -8.85 16.24
N SER A 160 -8.18 -9.79 17.17
CA SER A 160 -8.12 -9.45 18.61
C SER A 160 -7.17 -8.30 18.90
N ILE A 161 -5.95 -8.38 18.33
CA ILE A 161 -4.90 -7.39 18.57
C ILE A 161 -5.29 -6.05 17.96
N LEU A 162 -5.76 -6.05 16.70
CA LEU A 162 -6.18 -4.82 16.02
C LEU A 162 -7.38 -4.17 16.73
N HIS A 163 -8.38 -4.94 17.15
CA HIS A 163 -9.53 -4.41 17.89
C HIS A 163 -9.11 -3.77 19.21
N ALA A 164 -8.26 -4.43 19.97
CA ALA A 164 -7.76 -3.89 21.24
C ALA A 164 -6.94 -2.61 21.01
N SER A 165 -6.05 -2.60 20.02
CA SER A 165 -5.26 -1.42 19.67
C SER A 165 -6.12 -0.25 19.20
N VAL A 166 -7.13 -0.49 18.35
CA VAL A 166 -8.04 0.56 17.88
C VAL A 166 -8.93 1.08 19.01
N SER A 167 -9.35 0.22 19.96
CA SER A 167 -10.20 0.62 21.09
C SER A 167 -9.54 1.61 22.06
N LEU A 168 -8.21 1.72 22.01
CA LEU A 168 -7.46 2.67 22.83
C LEU A 168 -7.50 4.10 22.29
N LEU A 169 -8.04 4.31 21.09
CA LEU A 169 -8.06 5.60 20.40
C LEU A 169 -9.48 5.95 19.94
N GLU A 170 -9.82 7.24 20.03
CA GLU A 170 -11.12 7.74 19.59
C GLU A 170 -11.14 8.05 18.09
N GLY A 171 -12.33 7.95 17.47
CA GLY A 171 -12.54 8.36 16.08
C GLY A 171 -11.93 7.43 15.02
N LEU A 172 -11.49 6.23 15.40
CA LEU A 172 -10.96 5.23 14.49
C LEU A 172 -11.97 4.10 14.20
N ILE A 173 -11.96 3.59 12.97
CA ILE A 173 -12.74 2.44 12.53
C ILE A 173 -11.79 1.39 11.97
N LEU A 174 -11.90 0.16 12.47
CA LEU A 174 -11.35 -1.04 11.83
C LEU A 174 -12.33 -1.56 10.78
N ALA A 175 -11.89 -1.66 9.53
CA ALA A 175 -12.67 -2.13 8.40
C ALA A 175 -12.01 -3.39 7.80
N PRO A 176 -12.49 -4.60 8.15
CA PRO A 176 -12.02 -5.83 7.53
C PRO A 176 -12.47 -5.92 6.07
N GLN A 177 -11.67 -6.55 5.21
CA GLN A 177 -11.99 -6.82 3.79
C GLN A 177 -12.37 -5.54 3.02
N PHE A 178 -11.66 -4.45 3.29
CA PHE A 178 -11.96 -3.12 2.76
C PHE A 178 -11.44 -2.95 1.33
N GLU A 179 -12.26 -2.41 0.45
CA GLU A 179 -11.87 -2.17 -0.95
C GLU A 179 -11.03 -0.89 -1.08
N VAL A 180 -9.83 -1.05 -1.63
CA VAL A 180 -8.91 0.04 -1.96
C VAL A 180 -8.76 0.12 -3.48
N VAL A 181 -8.82 1.33 -4.01
CA VAL A 181 -8.77 1.61 -5.45
C VAL A 181 -7.69 2.66 -5.71
N GLY A 182 -6.50 2.20 -6.08
CA GLY A 182 -5.43 3.07 -6.55
C GLY A 182 -5.57 3.38 -8.02
N ASP A 183 -4.53 3.91 -8.63
CA ASP A 183 -4.50 4.30 -10.04
C ASP A 183 -4.34 3.05 -10.93
N GLU A 184 -3.51 2.14 -10.44
CA GLU A 184 -2.98 0.98 -11.16
C GLU A 184 -3.59 -0.32 -10.65
N THR A 185 -3.81 -0.34 -9.33
CA THR A 185 -4.12 -1.53 -8.57
C THR A 185 -5.39 -1.34 -7.78
N THR A 186 -6.09 -2.46 -7.57
CA THR A 186 -7.31 -2.46 -6.79
C THR A 186 -7.50 -3.80 -6.10
N GLY A 187 -8.34 -3.81 -5.08
CA GLY A 187 -8.73 -5.04 -4.42
C GLY A 187 -9.04 -4.80 -2.96
N ARG A 188 -9.37 -5.89 -2.28
CA ARG A 188 -9.61 -5.85 -0.85
C ARG A 188 -8.31 -6.01 -0.10
N VAL A 189 -8.14 -5.19 0.93
CA VAL A 189 -7.13 -5.39 1.97
C VAL A 189 -7.75 -6.19 3.10
N ASP A 190 -6.97 -6.99 3.82
CA ASP A 190 -7.49 -7.83 4.90
C ASP A 190 -8.08 -6.96 6.02
N TYR A 191 -7.37 -5.88 6.37
CA TYR A 191 -7.89 -4.84 7.25
C TYR A 191 -7.43 -3.47 6.79
N ALA A 192 -8.30 -2.48 6.95
CA ALA A 192 -7.95 -1.06 6.91
C ALA A 192 -8.34 -0.40 8.23
N ILE A 193 -7.51 0.50 8.73
CA ILE A 193 -7.88 1.39 9.84
C ILE A 193 -8.08 2.79 9.27
N LYS A 194 -9.21 3.41 9.63
CA LYS A 194 -9.65 4.68 9.08
C LYS A 194 -9.95 5.67 10.19
N LYS A 195 -9.60 6.94 10.00
CA LYS A 195 -10.11 8.01 10.87
C LYS A 195 -11.40 8.58 10.30
N LEU A 196 -12.39 8.71 11.18
CA LEU A 196 -13.59 9.47 10.92
C LEU A 196 -13.25 10.96 11.05
N LEU A 197 -13.42 11.71 9.95
CA LEU A 197 -13.49 13.17 9.97
C LEU A 197 -14.92 13.58 9.61
N ASP A 198 -15.34 14.77 10.03
CA ASP A 198 -16.71 15.27 9.87
C ASP A 198 -17.24 15.25 8.42
N SER A 199 -16.35 15.27 7.43
CA SER A 199 -16.72 15.25 6.00
C SER A 199 -16.00 14.21 5.14
N LEU A 200 -15.01 13.47 5.68
CA LEU A 200 -14.18 12.53 4.93
C LEU A 200 -13.77 11.32 5.79
N ARG A 201 -13.51 10.18 5.14
CA ARG A 201 -12.85 9.04 5.77
C ARG A 201 -11.48 8.86 5.15
N GLU A 202 -10.43 9.15 5.92
CA GLU A 202 -9.06 8.86 5.51
C GLU A 202 -8.64 7.46 5.94
N GLU A 203 -8.10 6.70 4.99
CA GLU A 203 -7.36 5.48 5.28
C GLU A 203 -6.03 5.84 5.96
N ILE A 204 -5.70 5.21 7.09
CA ILE A 204 -4.51 5.54 7.89
C ILE A 204 -3.51 4.39 7.91
N VAL A 205 -4.02 3.16 7.93
CA VAL A 205 -3.20 1.94 7.87
C VAL A 205 -3.85 0.91 6.96
N CYS A 206 -3.06 0.32 6.06
CA CYS A 206 -3.42 -0.90 5.33
C CYS A 206 -2.70 -2.10 5.95
N ILE A 207 -3.45 -3.11 6.35
CA ILE A 207 -2.91 -4.35 6.91
C ILE A 207 -3.11 -5.48 5.91
N THR A 208 -2.03 -6.18 5.59
CA THR A 208 -2.00 -7.39 4.78
C THR A 208 -1.66 -8.58 5.65
N GLU A 209 -2.54 -9.58 5.61
CA GLU A 209 -2.29 -10.90 6.13
C GLU A 209 -1.33 -11.63 5.17
N GLY A 210 -0.24 -12.16 5.70
CA GLY A 210 0.75 -12.89 4.94
C GLY A 210 0.91 -14.32 5.45
N LYS A 211 1.22 -15.26 4.55
CA LYS A 211 1.66 -16.60 4.95
C LYS A 211 3.14 -16.55 5.38
N GLN A 212 3.52 -17.31 6.40
CA GLN A 212 4.90 -17.35 6.94
C GLN A 212 5.98 -17.60 5.88
N HIS A 213 5.68 -18.40 4.86
CA HIS A 213 6.63 -18.70 3.76
C HIS A 213 6.49 -17.75 2.56
N GLN A 214 5.63 -16.74 2.63
CA GLN A 214 5.33 -15.78 1.56
C GLN A 214 5.36 -14.33 2.06
N VAL A 215 6.12 -14.04 3.12
CA VAL A 215 6.20 -12.69 3.71
C VAL A 215 6.59 -11.64 2.66
N ALA A 216 7.55 -11.94 1.77
CA ALA A 216 7.92 -11.03 0.68
C ALA A 216 6.76 -10.71 -0.28
N MET A 217 5.86 -11.67 -0.51
CA MET A 217 4.62 -11.42 -1.27
C MET A 217 3.68 -10.50 -0.49
N GLY A 218 3.55 -10.72 0.83
CA GLY A 218 2.78 -9.84 1.72
C GLY A 218 3.28 -8.41 1.68
N PHE A 219 4.61 -8.20 1.69
CA PHE A 219 5.22 -6.87 1.49
C PHE A 219 4.86 -6.29 0.13
N CYS A 220 5.06 -7.03 -0.95
CA CYS A 220 4.74 -6.59 -2.31
C CYS A 220 3.27 -6.10 -2.42
N GLN A 221 2.34 -6.90 -1.92
CA GLN A 221 0.92 -6.55 -1.90
C GLN A 221 0.64 -5.35 -0.99
N ASN A 222 1.21 -5.31 0.22
CA ASN A 222 0.98 -4.22 1.16
C ASN A 222 1.51 -2.88 0.62
N LEU A 223 2.67 -2.85 -0.05
CA LEU A 223 3.20 -1.63 -0.66
C LEU A 223 2.23 -1.02 -1.68
N LEU A 224 1.71 -1.86 -2.59
CA LEU A 224 0.73 -1.43 -3.59
C LEU A 224 -0.59 -0.97 -2.94
N GLN A 225 -1.01 -1.65 -1.87
CA GLN A 225 -2.21 -1.28 -1.12
C GLN A 225 -2.07 0.08 -0.43
N ILE A 226 -0.95 0.33 0.25
CA ILE A 226 -0.67 1.60 0.92
C ILE A 226 -0.56 2.72 -0.13
N GLU A 227 0.18 2.52 -1.22
CA GLU A 227 0.28 3.51 -2.29
C GLU A 227 -1.11 3.87 -2.85
N SER A 228 -1.93 2.85 -3.14
CA SER A 228 -3.30 3.00 -3.64
C SER A 228 -4.22 3.77 -2.66
N ALA A 229 -4.11 3.47 -1.36
CA ALA A 229 -4.86 4.17 -0.33
C ALA A 229 -4.35 5.62 -0.16
N CYS A 230 -3.05 5.88 -0.34
CA CYS A 230 -2.47 7.23 -0.28
C CYS A 230 -3.01 8.09 -1.43
N GLN A 231 -3.03 7.54 -2.65
CA GLN A 231 -3.65 8.17 -3.83
C GLN A 231 -5.14 8.47 -3.61
N THR A 232 -5.88 7.51 -3.02
CA THR A 232 -7.30 7.67 -2.71
C THR A 232 -7.53 8.80 -1.70
N ASN A 233 -6.72 8.87 -0.64
CA ASN A 233 -6.78 9.94 0.35
C ASN A 233 -6.50 11.31 -0.27
N LYS A 234 -5.45 11.43 -1.11
CA LYS A 234 -5.15 12.66 -1.83
C LYS A 234 -6.35 13.16 -2.64
N ARG A 235 -7.01 12.27 -3.39
CA ARG A 235 -8.22 12.61 -4.17
C ARG A 235 -9.38 13.12 -3.33
N LYS A 236 -9.55 12.57 -2.12
CA LYS A 236 -10.59 13.00 -1.19
C LYS A 236 -10.32 14.40 -0.61
N ARG A 237 -9.06 14.82 -0.51
CA ARG A 237 -8.67 16.05 0.20
C ARG A 237 -8.92 17.37 -0.52
N LYS A 238 -9.05 17.46 -1.86
CA LYS A 238 -9.72 18.59 -2.60
C LYS A 238 -9.53 18.63 -4.13
N ALA A 239 -10.52 19.21 -4.81
CA ALA A 239 -10.53 19.65 -6.21
C ALA A 239 -9.80 20.99 -6.49
N GLU A 240 -9.28 21.68 -5.46
CA GLU A 240 -8.70 23.03 -5.56
C GLU A 240 -7.18 23.08 -5.28
N GLU A 241 -6.54 21.97 -4.88
CA GLU A 241 -5.13 21.92 -4.45
C GLU A 241 -4.22 21.12 -5.41
N ALA A 242 -4.62 20.98 -6.68
CA ALA A 242 -3.96 20.12 -7.68
C ALA A 242 -2.51 20.52 -8.08
N PHE A 243 -1.92 21.54 -7.45
CA PHE A 243 -0.61 22.09 -7.82
C PHE A 243 0.31 22.39 -6.63
N SER A 244 -0.01 21.91 -5.42
CA SER A 244 0.82 22.08 -4.22
C SER A 244 1.62 20.81 -3.92
N ASP A 245 2.87 20.98 -3.50
CA ASP A 245 3.85 19.93 -3.18
C ASP A 245 3.22 18.76 -2.40
N GLU A 246 3.19 17.57 -3.01
CA GLU A 246 2.24 16.49 -2.69
C GLU A 246 2.69 15.54 -1.56
N TYR A 247 3.62 15.97 -0.72
CA TYR A 247 4.21 15.07 0.28
C TYR A 247 3.14 14.51 1.21
N ASP A 248 3.09 13.18 1.30
CA ASP A 248 2.23 12.47 2.23
C ASP A 248 2.92 11.15 2.63
N TYR A 249 2.41 10.57 3.70
CA TYR A 249 2.91 9.29 4.20
C TYR A 249 1.76 8.47 4.79
N MET A 250 1.95 7.17 4.86
CA MET A 250 1.03 6.22 5.51
C MET A 250 1.79 5.05 6.08
N TYR A 251 1.14 4.33 6.98
CA TYR A 251 1.68 3.10 7.55
C TYR A 251 1.05 1.86 6.92
N GLY A 252 1.84 0.80 6.86
CA GLY A 252 1.41 -0.54 6.49
C GLY A 252 1.78 -1.55 7.57
N ILE A 253 1.03 -2.64 7.62
CA ILE A 253 1.35 -3.79 8.46
C ILE A 253 1.30 -5.04 7.61
N VAL A 254 2.37 -5.82 7.61
CA VAL A 254 2.38 -7.19 7.08
C VAL A 254 2.47 -8.13 8.27
N THR A 255 1.53 -9.07 8.41
CA THR A 255 1.54 -9.98 9.55
C THR A 255 1.11 -11.40 9.20
N THR A 256 1.79 -12.36 9.83
CA THR A 256 1.45 -13.80 9.81
C THR A 256 0.68 -14.22 11.06
N ALA A 257 0.14 -13.24 11.81
CA ALA A 257 -0.26 -13.29 13.22
C ALA A 257 0.90 -13.51 14.19
N THR A 258 1.87 -14.38 13.87
CA THR A 258 3.04 -14.64 14.72
C THR A 258 4.16 -13.64 14.52
N GLU A 259 4.31 -13.10 13.30
CA GLU A 259 5.31 -12.09 12.95
C GLU A 259 4.58 -10.82 12.52
N TRP A 260 5.08 -9.66 12.95
CA TRP A 260 4.52 -8.35 12.63
C TRP A 260 5.60 -7.45 12.06
N TYR A 261 5.38 -6.99 10.83
CA TYR A 261 6.26 -6.05 10.16
C TYR A 261 5.53 -4.76 9.92
N PHE A 262 6.13 -3.66 10.34
CA PHE A 262 5.59 -2.33 10.15
C PHE A 262 6.30 -1.67 8.97
N ILE A 263 5.53 -0.97 8.15
CA ILE A 263 6.01 -0.28 6.96
C ILE A 263 5.65 1.20 7.09
N LEU A 264 6.60 2.07 6.79
CA LEU A 264 6.36 3.49 6.57
C LEU A 264 6.54 3.78 5.08
N TYR A 265 5.43 4.10 4.43
CA TYR A 265 5.40 4.56 3.05
C TYR A 265 5.36 6.09 3.04
N THR A 266 6.19 6.70 2.20
CA THR A 266 6.18 8.13 1.92
C THR A 266 6.20 8.33 0.41
N THR A 267 5.86 9.52 -0.06
CA THR A 267 6.03 9.87 -1.49
C THR A 267 7.48 9.85 -1.97
N GLU A 268 8.46 9.76 -1.07
CA GLU A 268 9.90 9.83 -1.39
C GLU A 268 10.65 8.51 -1.14
N GLY A 269 10.04 7.56 -0.44
CA GLY A 269 10.71 6.33 -0.04
C GLY A 269 9.88 5.43 0.87
N ILE A 270 10.39 4.21 1.05
CA ILE A 270 9.77 3.16 1.86
C ILE A 270 10.75 2.74 2.94
N TYR A 271 10.24 2.53 4.14
CA TYR A 271 10.98 2.05 5.29
C TYR A 271 10.20 0.90 5.95
N SER A 272 10.90 0.01 6.64
CA SER A 272 10.26 -1.09 7.36
C SER A 272 10.92 -1.40 8.70
N THR A 273 10.32 -2.31 9.45
CA THR A 273 10.93 -2.90 10.65
C THR A 273 11.34 -4.35 10.40
N SER A 274 11.70 -4.71 9.16
CA SER A 274 11.98 -6.11 8.76
C SER A 274 13.15 -6.76 9.52
N GLU A 275 14.04 -5.96 10.11
CA GLU A 275 15.17 -6.44 10.92
C GLU A 275 14.84 -6.51 12.42
N LYS A 276 13.60 -6.18 12.83
CA LYS A 276 13.15 -6.22 14.23
C LYS A 276 12.20 -7.38 14.50
N ASP A 277 12.44 -8.04 15.62
CA ASP A 277 11.59 -9.13 16.08
C ASP A 277 10.35 -8.61 16.83
N TYR A 278 9.24 -8.46 16.12
CA TYR A 278 7.90 -8.30 16.71
C TYR A 278 7.13 -9.61 16.59
N LEU A 279 7.45 -10.53 17.51
CA LEU A 279 6.99 -11.91 17.48
C LEU A 279 5.97 -12.17 18.58
N ILE A 280 4.89 -12.88 18.25
CA ILE A 280 3.92 -13.42 19.21
C ILE A 280 3.84 -14.94 19.01
N SER A 281 4.20 -15.69 20.04
CA SER A 281 4.14 -17.15 19.99
C SER A 281 2.72 -17.65 20.27
N PHE A 282 2.04 -18.11 19.23
CA PHE A 282 0.76 -18.81 19.35
C PHE A 282 0.94 -20.32 19.39
N ARG A 283 1.89 -20.82 20.19
CA ARG A 283 2.05 -22.26 20.48
C ARG A 283 1.25 -22.61 21.74
N LYS A 284 0.78 -23.86 21.87
CA LYS A 284 0.08 -24.30 23.09
C LYS A 284 0.88 -24.05 24.37
N SER A 285 2.21 -24.20 24.31
CA SER A 285 3.12 -23.92 25.42
C SER A 285 3.16 -22.44 25.84
N ALA A 286 2.70 -21.50 25.02
CA ALA A 286 2.60 -20.09 25.40
C ALA A 286 1.56 -19.87 26.52
N LEU A 287 0.64 -20.82 26.72
CA LEU A 287 -0.31 -20.78 27.84
C LEU A 287 0.35 -21.03 29.19
N ASP A 288 1.54 -21.63 29.21
CA ASP A 288 2.31 -21.96 30.42
C ASP A 288 3.12 -20.75 30.94
N ASN A 289 3.39 -19.75 30.08
CA ASN A 289 4.12 -18.53 30.43
C ASN A 289 3.32 -17.28 30.04
N GLU A 290 2.33 -16.95 30.86
CA GLU A 290 1.42 -15.82 30.63
C GLU A 290 2.15 -14.46 30.59
N ASP A 291 3.18 -14.26 31.40
CA ASP A 291 3.90 -12.98 31.45
C ASP A 291 4.73 -12.72 30.19
N GLU A 292 5.36 -13.74 29.62
CA GLU A 292 6.05 -13.62 28.33
C GLU A 292 5.04 -13.39 27.19
N PHE A 293 3.94 -14.15 27.17
CA PHE A 293 2.89 -13.99 26.19
C PHE A 293 2.29 -12.57 26.24
N ARG A 294 1.93 -12.08 27.43
CA ARG A 294 1.45 -10.70 27.65
C ARG A 294 2.46 -9.66 27.16
N ARG A 295 3.75 -9.81 27.48
CA ARG A 295 4.79 -8.87 27.02
C ARG A 295 4.92 -8.83 25.50
N SER A 296 4.82 -9.97 24.83
CA SER A 296 4.88 -10.04 23.37
C SER A 296 3.67 -9.33 22.71
N VAL A 297 2.46 -9.60 23.20
CA VAL A 297 1.23 -8.94 22.74
C VAL A 297 1.28 -7.44 23.00
N LYS A 298 1.69 -7.04 24.21
CA LYS A 298 1.87 -5.65 24.62
C LYS A 298 2.80 -4.92 23.64
N ARG A 299 3.99 -5.46 23.39
CA ARG A 299 4.97 -4.82 22.50
C ARG A 299 4.43 -4.54 21.10
N VAL A 300 3.66 -5.48 20.53
CA VAL A 300 3.01 -5.27 19.21
C VAL A 300 1.92 -4.20 19.31
N MET A 301 1.07 -4.26 20.34
CA MET A 301 0.01 -3.27 20.55
C MET A 301 0.57 -1.85 20.73
N GLU A 302 1.65 -1.68 21.51
CA GLU A 302 2.29 -0.38 21.75
C GLU A 302 2.78 0.27 20.45
N VAL A 303 3.32 -0.53 19.52
CA VAL A 303 3.71 -0.05 18.18
C VAL A 303 2.49 0.32 17.36
N ILE A 304 1.48 -0.56 17.26
CA ILE A 304 0.26 -0.28 16.48
C ILE A 304 -0.39 1.02 16.96
N VAL A 305 -0.56 1.19 18.28
CA VAL A 305 -1.17 2.39 18.86
C VAL A 305 -0.31 3.62 18.57
N GLY A 306 1.02 3.54 18.71
CA GLY A 306 1.92 4.66 18.41
C GLY A 306 1.85 5.10 16.94
N LEU A 307 1.78 4.16 15.99
CA LEU A 307 1.60 4.47 14.56
C LEU A 307 0.24 5.11 14.27
N LEU A 308 -0.82 4.62 14.92
CA LEU A 308 -2.17 5.15 14.77
C LEU A 308 -2.27 6.57 15.32
N GLU A 309 -1.73 6.84 16.51
CA GLU A 309 -1.68 8.17 17.10
C GLU A 309 -0.95 9.17 16.19
N ASP A 310 0.23 8.79 15.71
CA ASP A 310 1.05 9.63 14.83
C ASP A 310 0.29 10.00 13.55
N ARG A 311 -0.20 9.00 12.81
CA ARG A 311 -0.84 9.26 11.52
C ARG A 311 -2.21 9.91 11.69
N ALA A 312 -3.00 9.55 12.71
CA ALA A 312 -4.28 10.18 12.99
C ALA A 312 -4.11 11.64 13.40
N GLY A 313 -3.08 11.97 14.17
CA GLY A 313 -2.73 13.35 14.53
C GLY A 313 -2.30 14.20 13.33
N ALA A 314 -1.72 13.57 12.30
CA ALA A 314 -1.20 14.27 11.13
C ALA A 314 -2.18 14.38 9.94
N VAL A 315 -3.43 13.91 10.07
CA VAL A 315 -4.39 13.85 8.95
C VAL A 315 -4.61 15.22 8.29
N ASP A 316 -4.89 16.23 9.09
CA ASP A 316 -5.18 17.60 8.63
C ASP A 316 -3.91 18.47 8.48
N GLU A 317 -2.72 17.89 8.68
CA GLU A 317 -1.45 18.60 8.53
C GLU A 317 -1.14 18.87 7.04
N LYS A 318 -0.56 20.04 6.78
CA LYS A 318 -0.04 20.39 5.45
C LYS A 318 1.16 19.50 5.08
N PRO A 319 1.43 19.27 3.79
CA PRO A 319 2.54 18.43 3.31
C PRO A 319 3.90 18.70 3.97
N LEU A 320 4.28 19.97 4.12
CA LEU A 320 5.55 20.34 4.75
C LEU A 320 5.64 19.94 6.23
N ALA A 321 4.54 19.99 6.97
CA ALA A 321 4.49 19.56 8.37
C ALA A 321 4.62 18.04 8.48
N LYS A 322 3.91 17.30 7.61
CA LYS A 322 4.03 15.86 7.46
C LYS A 322 5.47 15.43 7.13
N LYS A 323 6.13 16.14 6.21
CA LYS A 323 7.54 15.88 5.86
C LYS A 323 8.47 16.03 7.05
N ARG A 324 8.39 17.16 7.77
CA ARG A 324 9.20 17.38 9.00
C ARG A 324 8.96 16.31 10.07
N ARG A 325 7.70 15.86 10.20
CA ARG A 325 7.33 14.78 11.12
C ARG A 325 8.03 13.47 10.73
N VAL A 326 7.97 13.08 9.46
CA VAL A 326 8.68 11.89 8.96
C VAL A 326 10.19 12.02 9.10
N ASP A 327 10.78 13.18 8.77
CA ASP A 327 12.20 13.41 8.97
C ASP A 327 12.59 13.20 10.45
N SER A 328 11.73 13.62 11.39
CA SER A 328 11.96 13.36 12.82
C SER A 328 11.80 11.89 13.22
N ILE A 329 11.06 11.08 12.46
CA ILE A 329 10.93 9.63 12.69
C ILE A 329 12.19 8.92 12.18
N LEU A 330 12.69 9.32 11.01
CA LEU A 330 13.83 8.69 10.34
C LEU A 330 15.19 9.07 10.94
N ASN A 331 15.28 10.21 11.63
CA ASN A 331 16.53 10.70 12.24
C ASN A 331 16.70 10.37 13.74
N LYS A 332 15.86 9.48 14.30
CA LYS A 332 15.97 8.99 15.69
C LYS A 332 16.93 7.82 15.79
#